data_AF-M9UEJ0-F1
#
_entry.id   AF-M9UEJ0-F1
#
_cell.length_a   1.000
_cell.length_b   1.000
_cell.length_c   1.000
_cell.angle_alpha   90.00
_cell.angle_beta   90.00
_cell.angle_gamma   90.00
#
_symmetry.space_group_name_H-M   'P 1'
#
loop_
_entity.id
_entity.type
_entity.pdbx_description
1 polymer ?
#
loop_
_entity_poly.entity_id
_entity_poly.type
_entity_poly.pdbx_seq_one_letter_code
_entity_poly.pdbx_strand_id
1 'polypeptide(L)'
;MPLGDKCNYLCPYFRCNKRALLIQVKYTKGNPYKVGYCRWVGDVCITGECQYAYCEKRALLPGNKCAFAINKKNERDNEIEKELQKEDYDDKMKEIISKKFGKKGLDVL
;
A
#
# COMPACT_ATOMS: atom_id res chain seq x y z
N MET A 1 1.67 -4.43 9.05
CA MET A 1 1.53 -3.83 7.70
C MET A 1 0.06 -3.66 7.37
N PRO A 2 -0.32 -2.64 6.60
CA PRO A 2 -1.66 -2.52 6.00
C PRO A 2 -1.90 -3.66 4.99
N LEU A 3 -3.16 -3.97 4.72
CA LEU A 3 -3.56 -4.90 3.66
C LEU A 3 -4.02 -4.06 2.46
N GLY A 4 -3.17 -3.97 1.44
CA GLY A 4 -3.35 -2.96 0.39
C GLY A 4 -3.26 -1.56 1.00
N ASP A 5 -4.25 -0.72 0.73
CA ASP A 5 -4.39 0.64 1.29
C ASP A 5 -5.15 0.67 2.63
N LYS A 6 -5.67 -0.46 3.12
CA LYS A 6 -6.51 -0.52 4.32
C LYS A 6 -5.75 -0.90 5.58
N CYS A 7 -6.17 -0.33 6.71
CA CYS A 7 -5.75 -0.83 8.01
C CYS A 7 -6.39 -2.21 8.30
N ASN A 8 -5.75 -2.98 9.19
CA ASN A 8 -6.22 -4.28 9.66
C ASN A 8 -5.84 -4.47 11.13
N TYR A 9 -6.58 -5.35 11.82
CA TYR A 9 -6.42 -5.63 13.25
C TYR A 9 -5.11 -6.33 13.63
N LEU A 10 -4.35 -6.86 12.65
CA LEU A 10 -3.02 -7.44 12.86
C LEU A 10 -1.89 -6.43 12.65
N CYS A 11 -2.21 -5.18 12.26
CA CYS A 11 -1.21 -4.16 12.11
C CYS A 11 -0.59 -3.83 13.48
N PRO A 12 0.75 -3.83 13.62
CA PRO A 12 1.42 -3.58 14.90
C PRO A 12 1.09 -2.23 15.54
N TYR A 13 0.62 -1.26 14.75
CA TYR A 13 0.26 0.09 15.20
C TYR A 13 -1.25 0.29 15.35
N PHE A 14 -2.08 -0.69 14.98
CA PHE A 14 -3.52 -0.58 15.15
C PHE A 14 -3.89 -0.79 16.62
N ARG A 15 -4.74 0.08 17.14
CA ARG A 15 -5.17 0.08 18.54
C ARG A 15 -6.67 0.35 18.64
N CYS A 16 -7.26 -0.15 19.72
CA CYS A 16 -8.64 0.10 20.11
C CYS A 16 -8.64 0.89 21.43
N ASN A 17 -9.22 2.09 21.45
CA ASN A 17 -9.29 2.93 22.64
C ASN A 17 -10.07 2.27 23.79
N LYS A 18 -11.05 1.41 23.49
CA LYS A 18 -11.80 0.63 24.48
C LYS A 18 -11.05 -0.60 25.00
N ARG A 19 -9.82 -0.89 24.50
CA ARG A 19 -9.04 -2.10 24.81
C ARG A 19 -9.83 -3.41 24.63
N ALA A 20 -10.81 -3.37 23.73
CA ALA A 20 -11.75 -4.47 23.49
C ALA A 20 -11.25 -5.47 22.43
N LEU A 21 -10.28 -5.07 21.60
CA LEU A 21 -9.70 -5.94 20.58
C LEU A 21 -8.96 -7.12 21.21
N LEU A 22 -9.33 -8.33 20.79
CA LEU A 22 -8.67 -9.60 21.09
C LEU A 22 -8.35 -10.29 19.76
N ILE A 23 -7.15 -10.86 19.63
CA ILE A 23 -6.82 -11.71 18.48
C ILE A 23 -7.10 -13.15 18.87
N GLN A 24 -8.04 -13.78 18.17
CA GLN A 24 -8.37 -15.19 18.31
C GLN A 24 -7.81 -15.98 17.15
N VAL A 25 -7.49 -17.25 17.39
CA VAL A 25 -7.19 -18.21 16.33
C VAL A 25 -8.45 -19.04 16.08
N LYS A 26 -8.93 -19.03 14.84
CA LYS A 26 -10.01 -19.90 14.36
C LYS A 26 -9.45 -20.90 13.36
N TYR A 27 -10.20 -21.96 13.08
CA TYR A 27 -9.79 -23.00 12.15
C TYR A 27 -10.81 -23.10 11.02
N THR A 28 -10.34 -23.10 9.78
CA THR A 28 -11.15 -23.38 8.58
C THR A 28 -10.56 -24.59 7.90
N LYS A 29 -11.32 -25.68 7.79
CA LYS A 29 -10.86 -26.95 7.20
C LYS A 29 -9.50 -27.41 7.77
N GLY A 30 -9.32 -27.27 9.09
CA GLY A 30 -8.07 -27.60 9.79
C GLY A 30 -6.95 -26.55 9.70
N ASN A 31 -7.07 -25.54 8.85
CA ASN A 31 -6.07 -24.47 8.74
C ASN A 31 -6.35 -23.34 9.75
N PRO A 32 -5.37 -22.99 10.62
CA PRO A 32 -5.52 -21.90 11.56
C PRO A 32 -5.45 -20.54 10.86
N TYR A 33 -6.31 -19.61 11.26
CA TYR A 33 -6.28 -18.22 10.82
C TYR A 33 -6.64 -17.27 11.97
N LYS A 34 -6.05 -16.07 11.95
CA LYS A 34 -6.23 -15.08 13.01
C LYS A 34 -7.40 -14.16 12.70
N VAL A 35 -8.29 -14.00 13.68
CA VAL A 35 -9.47 -13.14 13.61
C VAL A 35 -9.41 -12.11 14.73
N GLY A 36 -9.63 -10.84 14.40
CA GLY A 36 -9.84 -9.81 15.41
C GLY A 36 -11.26 -9.89 15.95
N TYR A 37 -11.42 -9.94 17.27
CA TYR A 37 -12.70 -10.02 17.97
C TYR A 37 -12.84 -8.85 18.94
N CYS A 38 -14.00 -8.21 18.96
CA CYS A 38 -14.33 -7.13 19.87
C CYS A 38 -15.04 -7.70 21.09
N ARG A 39 -14.36 -7.77 22.23
CA ARG A 39 -14.92 -8.29 23.48
C ARG A 39 -16.05 -7.43 24.06
N TRP A 40 -16.15 -6.17 23.66
CA TRP A 40 -17.18 -5.27 24.15
C TRP A 40 -18.52 -5.49 23.43
N VAL A 41 -18.48 -5.67 22.11
CA VAL A 41 -19.69 -5.93 21.29
C VAL A 41 -20.03 -7.42 21.27
N GLY A 42 -19.01 -8.29 21.36
CA GLY A 42 -19.18 -9.73 21.17
C GLY A 42 -19.21 -10.15 19.70
N ASP A 43 -18.50 -9.43 18.82
CA ASP A 43 -18.49 -9.72 17.38
C ASP A 43 -17.09 -9.46 16.75
N VAL A 44 -16.94 -9.79 15.48
CA VAL A 44 -15.73 -9.58 14.68
C VAL A 44 -15.36 -8.09 14.63
N CYS A 45 -14.06 -7.81 14.78
CA CYS A 45 -13.53 -6.46 14.72
C CYS A 45 -13.65 -5.88 13.30
N ILE A 46 -14.40 -4.80 13.15
CA ILE A 46 -14.53 -4.02 11.91
C ILE A 46 -13.32 -3.10 11.61
N THR A 47 -12.24 -3.25 12.38
CA THR A 47 -10.98 -2.51 12.19
C THR A 47 -11.17 -0.99 12.17
N GLY A 48 -10.69 -0.27 11.16
CA GLY A 48 -10.59 1.19 11.14
C GLY A 48 -11.90 1.89 10.81
N GLU A 49 -12.98 1.14 10.58
CA GLU A 49 -14.34 1.67 10.52
C GLU A 49 -14.92 1.91 11.93
N CYS A 50 -14.31 1.30 12.95
CA CYS A 50 -14.72 1.51 14.34
C CYS A 50 -14.33 2.92 14.82
N GLN A 51 -15.28 3.64 15.40
CA GLN A 51 -15.05 4.96 16.02
C GLN A 51 -13.97 4.96 17.12
N TYR A 52 -13.70 3.79 17.73
CA TYR A 52 -12.68 3.63 18.76
C TYR A 52 -11.34 3.13 18.22
N ALA A 53 -11.23 2.92 16.91
CA ALA A 53 -9.99 2.52 16.27
C ALA A 53 -9.08 3.73 16.07
N TYR A 54 -7.79 3.53 16.30
CA TYR A 54 -6.79 4.52 15.96
C TYR A 54 -5.48 3.83 15.58
N CYS A 55 -4.64 4.56 14.86
CA CYS A 55 -3.26 4.16 14.60
C CYS A 55 -2.35 4.90 15.58
N GLU A 56 -1.50 4.17 16.28
CA GLU A 56 -0.47 4.73 17.18
C GLU A 56 0.48 5.68 16.44
N LYS A 57 0.69 5.44 15.14
CA LYS A 57 1.48 6.31 14.24
C LYS A 57 0.64 7.39 13.54
N ARG A 58 -0.62 7.60 13.96
CA ARG A 58 -1.56 8.58 13.39
C ARG A 58 -1.79 8.45 11.87
N ALA A 59 -1.67 7.24 11.35
CA ALA A 59 -1.82 6.95 9.91
C ALA A 59 -3.19 6.39 9.50
N LEU A 60 -4.17 6.30 10.42
CA LEU A 60 -5.52 5.85 10.09
C LEU A 60 -6.35 7.04 9.61
N LEU A 61 -6.80 6.97 8.36
CA LEU A 61 -7.67 7.94 7.70
C LEU A 61 -9.12 7.45 7.70
N PRO A 62 -10.11 8.37 7.50
CA PRO A 62 -11.51 7.98 7.33
C PRO A 62 -11.70 6.88 6.27
N GLY A 63 -12.65 5.98 6.50
CA GLY A 63 -12.91 4.84 5.61
C GLY A 63 -11.87 3.71 5.72
N ASN A 64 -11.24 3.53 6.90
CA ASN A 64 -10.27 2.47 7.17
C ASN A 64 -9.00 2.51 6.28
N LYS A 65 -8.62 3.69 5.79
CA LYS A 65 -7.46 3.87 4.91
C LYS A 65 -6.19 4.13 5.72
N CYS A 66 -5.05 3.67 5.20
CA CYS A 66 -3.74 3.84 5.82
C CYS A 66 -2.90 4.85 5.04
N ALA A 67 -2.59 6.01 5.64
CA ALA A 67 -1.79 7.06 5.02
C ALA A 67 -0.41 6.55 4.55
N PHE A 68 0.25 5.70 5.34
CA PHE A 68 1.53 5.10 4.94
C PHE A 68 1.41 4.20 3.72
N ALA A 69 0.31 3.45 3.61
CA ALA A 69 0.09 2.58 2.45
C ALA A 69 -0.14 3.40 1.18
N ILE A 70 -0.95 4.45 1.29
CA ILE A 70 -1.28 5.35 0.19
C ILE A 70 -0.03 6.08 -0.28
N ASN A 71 0.74 6.67 0.64
CA ASN A 71 1.96 7.40 0.30
C ASN A 71 2.98 6.48 -0.39
N LYS A 72 3.20 5.28 0.16
CA LYS A 72 4.08 4.28 -0.47
C LYS A 72 3.59 3.81 -1.84
N LYS A 73 2.28 3.82 -2.08
CA LYS A 73 1.73 3.52 -3.41
C LYS A 73 2.02 4.67 -4.37
N ASN A 74 1.69 5.90 -3.98
CA ASN A 74 1.94 7.08 -4.80
C ASN A 74 3.42 7.28 -5.13
N GLU A 75 4.32 7.03 -4.18
CA GLU A 75 5.77 7.07 -4.40
C GLU A 75 6.21 6.09 -5.50
N ARG A 76 5.70 4.85 -5.47
CA ARG A 76 5.97 3.85 -6.50
C ARG A 76 5.37 4.24 -7.85
N ASP A 77 4.13 4.72 -7.85
CA ASP A 77 3.45 5.14 -9.08
C ASP A 77 4.21 6.32 -9.75
N ASN A 78 4.72 7.27 -8.96
CA ASN A 78 5.54 8.37 -9.45
C ASN A 78 6.91 7.93 -9.98
N GLU A 79 7.52 6.91 -9.38
CA GLU A 79 8.80 6.34 -9.84
C GLU A 79 8.62 5.67 -11.20
N ILE A 80 7.56 4.87 -11.35
CA ILE A 80 7.19 4.22 -12.61
C ILE A 80 6.92 5.28 -13.70
N GLU A 81 6.19 6.35 -13.38
CA GLU A 81 5.91 7.43 -14.33
C GLU A 81 7.19 8.12 -14.80
N LYS A 82 8.16 8.33 -13.91
CA LYS A 82 9.46 8.92 -14.27
C LYS A 82 10.31 7.98 -15.13
N GLU A 83 10.25 6.67 -14.91
CA GLU A 83 10.94 5.69 -15.74
C GLU A 83 10.36 5.68 -17.16
N LEU A 84 9.03 5.64 -17.30
CA LEU A 84 8.34 5.73 -18.60
C LEU A 84 8.70 7.01 -19.36
N GLN A 85 8.75 8.17 -18.67
CA GLN A 85 9.13 9.44 -19.30
C GLN A 85 10.59 9.45 -19.79
N LYS A 86 11.50 8.76 -19.10
CA LYS A 86 12.89 8.65 -19.56
C LYS A 86 13.00 7.78 -20.81
N GLU A 87 12.30 6.65 -20.84
CA GLU A 87 12.26 5.76 -22.01
C GLU A 87 11.72 6.50 -23.25
N ASP A 88 10.61 7.23 -23.11
CA ASP A 88 10.03 8.07 -24.17
C ASP A 88 10.99 9.15 -24.67
N TYR A 89 11.78 9.75 -23.76
CA TYR A 89 12.75 10.78 -24.11
C TYR A 89 13.94 10.19 -24.86
N ASP A 90 14.47 9.06 -24.40
CA ASP A 90 15.59 8.36 -25.03
C ASP A 90 15.21 7.88 -26.44
N ASP A 91 13.99 7.38 -26.64
CA ASP A 91 13.53 6.93 -27.95
C ASP A 91 13.33 8.10 -28.92
N LYS A 92 12.78 9.23 -28.45
CA LYS A 92 12.73 10.48 -29.25
C LYS A 92 14.12 10.98 -29.60
N MET A 93 15.08 10.89 -28.68
CA MET A 93 16.46 11.30 -28.91
C MET A 93 17.13 10.41 -29.96
N LYS A 94 16.95 9.08 -29.88
CA LYS A 94 17.42 8.12 -30.91
C LYS A 94 16.79 8.41 -32.28
N GLU A 95 15.50 8.76 -32.32
CA GLU A 95 14.81 9.10 -33.56
C GLU A 95 15.35 10.40 -34.18
N ILE A 96 15.60 11.43 -33.37
CA ILE A 96 16.17 12.70 -33.86
C ILE A 96 17.61 12.49 -34.36
N ILE A 97 18.43 11.75 -33.60
CA ILE A 97 19.83 11.46 -33.99
C ILE A 97 19.87 10.67 -35.29
N SER A 98 19.04 9.63 -35.43
CA SER A 98 18.98 8.82 -36.65
C SER A 98 18.50 9.63 -37.87
N LYS A 99 17.52 10.53 -37.71
CA LYS A 99 17.07 11.45 -38.77
C LYS A 99 18.13 12.48 -39.16
N LYS A 100 18.90 12.99 -38.18
CA LYS A 100 19.86 14.10 -38.39
C LYS A 100 21.23 13.64 -38.90
N PHE A 101 21.72 12.47 -38.46
CA PHE A 101 23.06 11.98 -38.78
C PHE A 101 23.07 10.77 -39.72
N GLY A 102 21.92 10.17 -40.02
CA GLY A 102 21.82 8.93 -40.79
C GLY A 102 22.50 7.75 -40.05
N LYS A 103 22.35 6.53 -40.59
CA LYS A 103 22.78 5.26 -39.96
C LYS A 103 24.28 5.14 -39.59
N LYS A 104 25.11 6.15 -39.84
CA LYS A 104 26.56 6.15 -39.52
C LYS A 104 26.91 6.61 -38.10
N GLY A 105 25.94 7.09 -37.31
CA GLY A 105 26.18 7.61 -35.96
C GLY A 105 25.99 6.61 -34.80
N LEU A 106 25.60 5.36 -35.07
CA LEU A 106 25.23 4.39 -34.03
C LEU A 106 26.41 3.50 -33.55
N ASP A 107 27.63 3.75 -34.02
CA ASP A 107 28.84 2.98 -33.65
C ASP A 107 29.77 3.71 -32.68
N VAL A 108 29.34 4.83 -32.09
CA VAL A 108 30.10 5.56 -31.06
C VAL A 108 29.17 5.91 -29.90
N LEU A 109 28.88 4.92 -29.05
CA LEU A 109 28.54 5.07 -27.62
C LEU A 109 28.45 3.69 -26.97
#